data_AF-F0JHL5-F1
#
_entry.id   AF-F0JHL5-F1
#
_cell.length_a   1.000
_cell.length_b   1.000
_cell.length_c   1.000
_cell.angle_alpha   90.00
_cell.angle_beta   90.00
_cell.angle_gamma   90.00
#
_symmetry.space_group_name_H-M   'P 1'
#
loop_
_entity.id
_entity.type
_entity.pdbx_description
1 polymer ?
#
loop_
_entity_poly.entity_id
_entity_poly.type
_entity_poly.pdbx_seq_one_letter_code
_entity_poly.pdbx_strand_id
1 'polypeptide(L)'
;MKKRCNRLTANPVYRLYDLTMRIYTIFHFAASLRLPWRLPAFLALWFLLLTVPVRADDPGQMIAPCLACHTAERICRNVDSGDAFWTDTVKRMIAKGAHVGPDQVPGLVALLANPDHAEVRRLLDCPAPGSPETAAAVPTAVILGHPLLMILVLLLGLWVAWQGVNRARFTLLGQKVAFNWKGHTRYGLVVMALWFVGAVGGSIVTDMLQGIPDAYELHGTMAKIMLALIVFGAATGLYMDRRKAKRSIMPVLHGAANMLLLLLALGQLVTGLVILGRLFAS
;
A
#
# COMPACT_ATOMS: atom_id res chain seq x y z
N MET A 1 -10.29 7.49 -10.64
CA MET A 1 -11.65 7.04 -10.23
C MET A 1 -11.52 5.79 -9.37
N LYS A 2 -12.01 5.82 -8.13
CA LYS A 2 -11.90 4.74 -7.14
C LYS A 2 -13.10 3.79 -7.33
N LYS A 3 -12.94 2.70 -8.10
CA LYS A 3 -13.97 1.65 -8.17
C LYS A 3 -14.03 0.98 -6.80
N ARG A 4 -15.05 1.29 -5.99
CA ARG A 4 -15.41 0.49 -4.82
C ARG A 4 -15.88 -0.86 -5.34
N CYS A 5 -15.29 -1.94 -4.84
CA CYS A 5 -15.58 -3.29 -5.31
C CYS A 5 -17.03 -3.62 -4.95
N ASN A 6 -17.89 -3.73 -5.96
CA ASN A 6 -19.31 -4.00 -5.78
C ASN A 6 -19.53 -5.51 -5.65
N ARG A 7 -20.44 -5.85 -4.74
CA ARG A 7 -20.86 -7.17 -4.30
C ARG A 7 -21.45 -7.96 -5.50
N LEU A 8 -20.80 -9.03 -5.93
CA LEU A 8 -21.39 -10.02 -6.84
C LEU A 8 -21.86 -11.24 -6.04
N THR A 9 -23.12 -11.58 -6.23
CA THR A 9 -23.86 -12.66 -5.57
C THR A 9 -23.41 -14.04 -6.05
N ALA A 10 -23.31 -14.99 -5.12
CA ALA A 10 -22.88 -16.38 -5.31
C ALA A 10 -23.78 -17.20 -6.26
N ASN A 11 -23.18 -18.18 -6.96
CA ASN A 11 -23.87 -19.11 -7.86
C ASN A 11 -23.61 -20.57 -7.41
N PRO A 12 -24.63 -21.44 -7.22
CA PRO A 12 -24.46 -22.78 -6.66
C PRO A 12 -24.66 -23.86 -7.73
N VAL A 13 -23.60 -24.55 -8.17
CA VAL A 13 -23.78 -25.76 -8.99
C VAL A 13 -22.71 -26.81 -8.70
N TYR A 14 -23.19 -28.05 -8.59
CA TYR A 14 -22.49 -29.35 -8.64
C TYR A 14 -22.14 -30.03 -7.30
N ARG A 15 -23.21 -30.59 -6.74
CA ARG A 15 -23.25 -31.77 -5.88
C ARG A 15 -23.51 -33.00 -6.79
N LEU A 16 -23.00 -34.17 -6.38
CA LEU A 16 -23.12 -35.53 -6.97
C LEU A 16 -22.18 -35.85 -8.13
N TYR A 17 -21.23 -36.77 -7.91
CA TYR A 17 -20.96 -37.98 -8.71
C TYR A 17 -19.69 -38.67 -8.15
N ASP A 18 -19.81 -39.36 -7.01
CA ASP A 18 -18.76 -40.25 -6.51
C ASP A 18 -19.34 -41.31 -5.56
N LEU A 19 -19.75 -42.49 -6.06
CA LEU A 19 -20.20 -43.55 -5.14
C LEU A 19 -20.08 -45.01 -5.58
N THR A 20 -19.83 -45.37 -6.84
CA THR A 20 -20.13 -46.76 -7.26
C THR A 20 -18.95 -47.69 -7.57
N MET A 21 -17.68 -47.26 -7.51
CA MET A 21 -16.60 -48.07 -8.12
C MET A 21 -15.39 -48.44 -7.24
N ARG A 22 -15.40 -48.25 -5.90
CA ARG A 22 -14.24 -48.64 -5.05
C ARG A 22 -14.57 -49.38 -3.75
N ILE A 23 -15.78 -49.90 -3.62
CA ILE A 23 -16.21 -50.73 -2.47
C ILE A 23 -15.61 -52.15 -2.53
N TYR A 24 -15.13 -52.62 -3.69
CA TYR A 24 -14.89 -54.05 -3.90
C TYR A 24 -13.54 -54.60 -3.41
N THR A 25 -12.52 -53.77 -3.17
CA THR A 25 -11.14 -54.29 -2.94
C THR A 25 -10.70 -54.31 -1.47
N ILE A 26 -11.44 -53.69 -0.55
CA ILE A 26 -11.03 -53.55 0.86
C ILE A 26 -11.61 -54.66 1.76
N PHE A 27 -12.67 -55.34 1.32
CA PHE A 27 -13.36 -56.36 2.14
C PHE A 27 -12.56 -57.66 2.37
N HIS A 28 -11.47 -57.93 1.63
CA HIS A 28 -10.76 -59.21 1.73
C HIS A 28 -9.56 -59.25 2.69
N PHE A 29 -9.09 -58.12 3.23
CA PHE A 29 -7.86 -58.11 4.05
C PHE A 29 -8.09 -57.98 5.57
N ALA A 30 -9.29 -57.59 6.01
CA ALA A 30 -9.59 -57.29 7.42
C ALA A 30 -10.07 -58.49 8.26
N ALA A 31 -10.03 -59.72 7.72
CA ALA A 31 -10.57 -60.91 8.39
C ALA A 31 -9.59 -61.64 9.35
N SER A 32 -8.35 -61.15 9.57
CA SER A 32 -7.29 -61.95 10.22
C SER A 32 -6.75 -61.46 11.56
N LEU A 33 -7.20 -60.33 12.13
CA LEU A 33 -6.62 -59.79 13.38
C LEU A 33 -7.69 -59.54 14.46
N ARG A 34 -7.77 -60.45 15.43
CA ARG A 34 -8.67 -60.43 16.60
C ARG A 34 -8.23 -59.38 17.65
N LEU A 35 -8.43 -58.09 17.40
CA LEU A 35 -8.33 -57.05 18.44
C LEU A 35 -9.69 -56.71 19.07
N PRO A 36 -9.75 -56.32 20.37
CA PRO A 36 -10.99 -56.01 21.08
C PRO A 36 -11.68 -54.75 20.53
N TRP A 37 -12.93 -54.92 20.11
CA TRP A 37 -13.70 -54.08 19.18
C TRP A 37 -14.21 -52.72 19.71
N ARG A 38 -13.70 -52.20 20.84
CA ARG A 38 -14.28 -50.97 21.45
C ARG A 38 -13.36 -49.78 21.68
N LEU A 39 -12.04 -49.90 21.47
CA LEU A 39 -11.13 -48.73 21.51
C LEU A 39 -10.64 -48.19 20.14
N PRO A 40 -10.52 -48.96 19.04
CA PRO A 40 -10.09 -48.39 17.76
C PRO A 40 -11.22 -47.66 17.02
N ALA A 41 -12.50 -47.99 17.26
CA ALA A 41 -13.63 -47.31 16.63
C ALA A 41 -13.78 -45.85 17.10
N PHE A 42 -13.43 -45.56 18.36
CA PHE A 42 -13.51 -44.21 18.93
C PHE A 42 -12.34 -43.32 18.50
N LEU A 43 -11.14 -43.89 18.32
CA LEU A 43 -9.96 -43.16 17.84
C LEU A 43 -9.91 -43.02 16.32
N ALA A 44 -10.42 -43.99 15.56
CA ALA A 44 -10.53 -43.89 14.10
C ALA A 44 -11.61 -42.89 13.66
N LEU A 45 -12.73 -42.77 14.39
CA LEU A 45 -13.73 -41.73 14.15
C LEU A 45 -13.21 -40.32 14.47
N TRP A 46 -12.33 -40.20 15.47
CA TRP A 46 -11.63 -38.95 15.81
C TRP A 46 -10.55 -38.56 14.77
N PHE A 47 -9.85 -39.53 14.17
CA PHE A 47 -8.87 -39.30 13.11
C PHE A 47 -9.52 -39.09 11.73
N LEU A 48 -10.67 -39.71 11.44
CA LEU A 48 -11.46 -39.45 10.22
C LEU A 48 -12.14 -38.08 10.22
N LEU A 49 -12.31 -37.43 11.39
CA LEU A 49 -12.77 -36.04 11.48
C LEU A 49 -11.65 -35.00 11.31
N LEU A 50 -10.37 -35.42 11.30
CA LEU A 50 -9.21 -34.53 11.13
C LEU A 50 -8.51 -34.65 9.77
N THR A 51 -9.00 -35.51 8.88
CA THR A 51 -8.56 -35.56 7.49
C THR A 51 -9.70 -35.15 6.56
N VAL A 52 -10.19 -33.93 6.74
CA VAL A 52 -10.84 -33.23 5.63
C VAL A 52 -9.76 -33.11 4.56
N PRO A 53 -9.91 -33.71 3.36
CA PRO A 53 -9.03 -33.35 2.27
C PRO A 53 -9.22 -31.85 2.07
N VAL A 54 -8.19 -31.06 2.35
CA VAL A 54 -8.14 -29.67 1.89
C VAL A 54 -8.31 -29.78 0.39
N ARG A 55 -9.47 -29.39 -0.10
CA ARG A 55 -9.73 -29.30 -1.54
C ARG A 55 -8.65 -28.37 -2.05
N ALA A 56 -7.77 -28.87 -2.92
CA ALA A 56 -6.92 -27.98 -3.69
C ALA A 56 -7.89 -27.12 -4.50
N ASP A 57 -8.15 -25.89 -4.05
CA ASP A 57 -9.07 -25.04 -4.79
C ASP A 57 -8.46 -24.83 -6.17
N ASP A 58 -9.30 -24.93 -7.20
CA ASP A 58 -8.93 -24.67 -8.57
C ASP A 58 -8.22 -23.30 -8.64
N PRO A 59 -6.95 -23.24 -9.07
CA PRO A 59 -6.18 -22.00 -9.15
C PRO A 59 -6.91 -20.89 -9.93
N GLY A 60 -7.73 -21.25 -10.92
CA GLY A 60 -8.58 -20.32 -11.65
C GLY A 60 -9.67 -19.68 -10.77
N GLN A 61 -10.25 -20.45 -9.84
CA GLN A 61 -11.26 -19.95 -8.89
C GLN A 61 -10.64 -19.10 -7.78
N MET A 62 -9.38 -19.35 -7.40
CA MET A 62 -8.65 -18.49 -6.45
C MET A 62 -8.31 -17.11 -7.04
N ILE A 63 -8.00 -17.03 -8.33
CA ILE A 63 -7.63 -15.77 -9.01
C ILE A 63 -8.83 -14.94 -9.45
N ALA A 64 -9.95 -15.56 -9.80
CA ALA A 64 -11.14 -14.86 -10.31
C ALA A 64 -11.63 -13.71 -9.38
N PRO A 65 -11.66 -13.86 -8.04
CA PRO A 65 -11.98 -12.75 -7.12
C PRO A 65 -11.02 -11.56 -7.24
N CYS A 66 -9.73 -11.80 -7.51
CA CYS A 66 -8.75 -10.73 -7.71
C CYS A 66 -9.08 -9.90 -8.95
N LEU A 67 -9.55 -10.55 -10.03
CA LEU A 67 -9.93 -9.89 -11.28
C LEU A 67 -11.20 -9.02 -11.15
N ALA A 68 -12.02 -9.23 -10.12
CA ALA A 68 -13.17 -8.37 -9.85
C ALA A 68 -12.76 -6.93 -9.47
N CYS A 69 -11.57 -6.76 -8.87
CA CYS A 69 -11.07 -5.45 -8.44
C CYS A 69 -9.74 -5.03 -9.12
N HIS A 70 -8.99 -5.95 -9.73
CA HIS A 70 -7.68 -5.73 -10.35
C HIS A 70 -7.66 -6.15 -11.82
N THR A 71 -6.86 -5.47 -12.64
CA THR A 71 -6.59 -5.93 -14.01
C THR A 71 -5.58 -7.07 -13.99
N ALA A 72 -5.68 -7.99 -14.96
CA ALA A 72 -4.70 -9.07 -15.14
C ALA A 72 -3.27 -8.50 -15.25
N GLU A 73 -3.09 -7.45 -16.05
CA GLU A 73 -1.84 -6.69 -16.19
C GLU A 73 -1.24 -6.26 -14.84
N ARG A 74 -2.07 -5.78 -13.90
CA ARG A 74 -1.60 -5.36 -12.58
C ARG A 74 -1.10 -6.53 -11.75
N ILE A 75 -1.78 -7.68 -11.83
CA ILE A 75 -1.39 -8.88 -11.10
C ILE A 75 -0.09 -9.43 -11.70
N CYS A 76 0.00 -9.48 -13.04
CA CYS A 76 1.20 -9.92 -13.77
C CYS A 76 2.45 -9.11 -13.42
N ARG A 77 2.34 -7.79 -13.27
CA ARG A 77 3.48 -6.92 -12.89
C ARG A 77 4.08 -7.22 -11.52
N ASN A 78 3.33 -7.85 -10.62
CA ASN A 78 3.77 -8.11 -9.25
C ASN A 78 3.93 -9.61 -8.97
N VAL A 79 3.77 -10.47 -9.98
CA VAL A 79 3.75 -11.92 -9.76
C VAL A 79 5.04 -12.40 -9.12
N ASP A 80 6.18 -11.85 -9.55
CA ASP A 80 7.53 -12.21 -9.08
C ASP A 80 7.95 -11.52 -7.76
N SER A 81 7.04 -10.82 -7.06
CA SER A 81 7.39 -10.04 -5.87
C SER A 81 7.62 -10.88 -4.59
N GLY A 82 7.41 -12.20 -4.65
CA GLY A 82 7.71 -13.16 -3.58
C GLY A 82 6.68 -13.24 -2.44
N ASP A 83 6.85 -14.25 -1.58
CA ASP A 83 5.88 -14.68 -0.56
C ASP A 83 5.51 -13.60 0.45
N ALA A 84 6.52 -12.89 0.97
CA ALA A 84 6.33 -11.85 1.98
C ALA A 84 5.48 -10.70 1.42
N PHE A 85 5.76 -10.29 0.17
CA PHE A 85 4.99 -9.26 -0.51
C PHE A 85 3.52 -9.67 -0.68
N TRP A 86 3.27 -10.88 -1.19
CA TRP A 86 1.91 -11.35 -1.46
C TRP A 86 1.11 -11.56 -0.17
N THR A 87 1.75 -12.09 0.87
CA THR A 87 1.14 -12.25 2.20
C THR A 87 0.64 -10.92 2.74
N ASP A 88 1.51 -9.89 2.76
CA ASP A 88 1.14 -8.58 3.29
C ASP A 88 0.13 -7.88 2.39
N THR A 89 0.24 -8.05 1.08
CA THR A 89 -0.70 -7.49 0.11
C THR A 89 -2.12 -8.05 0.29
N VAL A 90 -2.27 -9.37 0.38
CA VAL A 90 -3.58 -10.02 0.61
C VAL A 90 -4.16 -9.60 1.96
N LYS A 91 -3.37 -9.56 3.03
CA LYS A 91 -3.81 -9.08 4.36
C LYS A 91 -4.33 -7.64 4.31
N ARG A 92 -3.61 -6.73 3.64
CA ARG A 92 -4.04 -5.33 3.47
C ARG A 92 -5.31 -5.21 2.64
N MET A 93 -5.48 -6.05 1.61
CA MET A 93 -6.70 -6.07 0.80
C MET A 93 -7.91 -6.47 1.65
N ILE A 94 -7.78 -7.52 2.47
CA ILE A 94 -8.84 -7.97 3.39
C ILE A 94 -9.17 -6.87 4.40
N ALA A 95 -8.16 -6.25 5.03
CA ALA A 95 -8.35 -5.13 5.95
C ALA A 95 -9.07 -3.93 5.31
N LYS A 96 -8.95 -3.76 3.98
CA LYS A 96 -9.64 -2.72 3.19
C LYS A 96 -10.97 -3.17 2.58
N GLY A 97 -11.45 -4.37 2.93
CA GLY A 97 -12.77 -4.89 2.55
C GLY A 97 -12.80 -5.84 1.36
N ALA A 98 -11.66 -6.41 0.95
CA ALA A 98 -11.65 -7.50 -0.02
C ALA A 98 -12.35 -8.74 0.58
N HIS A 99 -13.25 -9.36 -0.19
CA HIS A 99 -13.98 -10.56 0.23
C HIS A 99 -13.15 -11.80 -0.10
N VAL A 100 -12.11 -12.05 0.70
CA VAL A 100 -11.35 -13.30 0.69
C VAL A 100 -11.58 -13.96 2.04
N GLY A 101 -12.07 -15.20 2.04
CA GLY A 101 -12.32 -15.96 3.27
C GLY A 101 -11.00 -16.20 4.03
N PRO A 102 -10.99 -16.19 5.38
CA PRO A 102 -9.76 -16.46 6.16
C PRO A 102 -9.11 -17.81 5.83
N ASP A 103 -9.93 -18.77 5.43
CA ASP A 103 -9.60 -20.12 4.94
C ASP A 103 -8.95 -20.12 3.55
N GLN A 104 -9.26 -19.12 2.71
CA GLN A 104 -8.72 -18.98 1.36
C GLN A 104 -7.35 -18.27 1.34
N VAL A 105 -7.00 -17.54 2.40
CA VAL A 105 -5.74 -16.77 2.46
C VAL A 105 -4.50 -17.64 2.28
N PRO A 106 -4.34 -18.79 2.97
CA PRO A 106 -3.16 -19.63 2.81
C PRO A 106 -3.03 -20.17 1.39
N GLY A 107 -4.13 -20.62 0.77
CA GLY A 107 -4.16 -21.12 -0.61
C GLY A 107 -3.86 -20.03 -1.63
N LEU A 108 -4.45 -18.84 -1.47
CA LEU A 108 -4.23 -17.70 -2.36
C LEU A 108 -2.78 -17.19 -2.26
N VAL A 109 -2.23 -17.09 -1.05
CA VAL A 109 -0.82 -16.73 -0.86
C VAL A 109 0.06 -17.80 -1.47
N ALA A 110 -0.18 -19.08 -1.23
CA ALA A 110 0.62 -20.17 -1.81
C ALA A 110 0.58 -20.16 -3.36
N LEU A 111 -0.57 -19.85 -3.95
CA LEU A 111 -0.71 -19.72 -5.39
C LEU A 111 0.07 -18.52 -5.95
N LEU A 112 -0.08 -17.34 -5.33
CA LEU A 112 0.58 -16.11 -5.79
C LEU A 112 2.09 -16.09 -5.50
N ALA A 113 2.50 -16.77 -4.44
CA ALA A 113 3.87 -16.88 -3.97
C ALA A 113 4.63 -18.09 -4.54
N ASN A 114 3.99 -18.93 -5.36
CA ASN A 114 4.66 -20.10 -5.94
C ASN A 114 5.89 -19.66 -6.74
N PRO A 115 7.10 -20.14 -6.45
CA PRO A 115 8.34 -19.74 -7.12
C PRO A 115 8.33 -19.86 -8.65
N ASP A 116 7.53 -20.78 -9.21
CA ASP A 116 7.44 -20.95 -10.67
C ASP A 116 6.50 -19.92 -11.33
N HIS A 117 5.57 -19.35 -10.57
CA HIS A 117 4.45 -18.50 -11.00
C HIS A 117 3.75 -18.98 -12.28
N ALA A 118 3.94 -20.24 -12.71
CA ALA A 118 3.67 -20.69 -14.07
C ALA A 118 2.17 -20.78 -14.29
N GLU A 119 1.46 -21.25 -13.26
CA GLU A 119 0.02 -21.36 -13.25
C GLU A 119 -0.66 -19.99 -13.24
N VAL A 120 -0.20 -19.06 -12.40
CA VAL A 120 -0.72 -17.69 -12.35
C VAL A 120 -0.49 -16.96 -13.67
N ARG A 121 0.71 -17.10 -14.25
CA ARG A 121 1.08 -16.51 -15.53
C ARG A 121 0.22 -17.07 -16.67
N ARG A 122 -0.06 -18.37 -16.68
CA ARG A 122 -0.94 -19.01 -17.66
C ARG A 122 -2.38 -18.52 -17.51
N LEU A 123 -2.90 -18.45 -16.28
CA LEU A 123 -4.30 -18.07 -16.03
C LEU A 123 -4.61 -16.61 -16.39
N LEU A 124 -3.60 -15.75 -16.33
CA LEU A 124 -3.73 -14.31 -16.55
C LEU A 124 -3.17 -13.84 -17.89
N ASP A 125 -2.70 -14.76 -18.73
CA ASP A 125 -1.95 -14.48 -19.96
C ASP A 125 -0.83 -13.45 -19.72
N CYS A 126 -0.05 -13.66 -18.66
CA CYS A 126 1.01 -12.74 -18.30
C CYS A 126 2.14 -12.77 -19.34
N PRO A 127 2.71 -11.60 -19.70
CA PRO A 127 3.87 -11.57 -20.57
C PRO A 127 5.04 -12.34 -19.96
N ALA A 128 5.88 -12.93 -20.81
CA ALA A 128 7.11 -13.58 -20.37
C ALA A 128 7.97 -12.61 -19.53
N PRO A 129 8.66 -13.08 -18.49
CA PRO A 129 9.56 -12.24 -17.70
C PRO A 129 10.59 -11.59 -18.62
N GLY A 130 10.74 -10.26 -18.58
CA GLY A 130 11.69 -9.52 -19.43
C GLY A 130 11.16 -9.12 -20.82
N SER A 131 9.88 -9.34 -21.12
CA SER A 131 9.25 -8.75 -22.30
C SER A 131 9.25 -7.21 -22.25
N PRO A 132 9.29 -6.49 -23.39
CA PRO A 132 9.26 -5.03 -23.42
C PRO A 132 8.05 -4.42 -22.69
N GLU A 133 6.93 -5.15 -22.66
CA GLU A 133 5.68 -4.78 -21.98
C GLU A 133 5.80 -4.84 -20.46
N THR A 134 6.55 -5.81 -19.92
CA THR A 134 6.90 -5.87 -18.49
C THR A 134 8.02 -4.90 -18.09
N ALA A 135 8.79 -4.42 -19.07
CA ALA A 135 9.94 -3.55 -18.90
C ALA A 135 9.61 -2.05 -18.97
N ALA A 136 8.35 -1.65 -18.74
CA ALA A 136 8.04 -0.26 -18.41
C ALA A 136 8.56 0.07 -16.99
N ALA A 137 9.88 -0.06 -16.80
CA ALA A 137 10.56 0.39 -15.62
C ALA A 137 10.30 1.89 -15.47
N VAL A 138 9.79 2.31 -14.32
CA VAL A 138 9.74 3.73 -13.99
C VAL A 138 11.16 4.26 -14.16
N PRO A 139 11.40 5.26 -15.03
CA PRO A 139 12.76 5.68 -15.33
C PRO A 139 13.51 6.02 -14.04
N THR A 140 14.77 5.60 -13.91
CA THR A 140 15.60 5.94 -12.74
C THR A 140 15.63 7.44 -12.47
N ALA A 141 15.56 8.25 -13.54
CA ALA A 141 15.42 9.71 -13.47
C ALA A 141 14.16 10.16 -12.71
N VAL A 142 13.03 9.45 -12.83
CA VAL A 142 11.79 9.73 -12.10
C VAL A 142 11.93 9.31 -10.63
N ILE A 143 12.54 8.15 -10.37
CA ILE A 143 12.77 7.64 -9.01
C ILE A 143 13.69 8.57 -8.21
N LEU A 144 14.79 9.02 -8.82
CA LEU A 144 15.76 9.92 -8.16
C LEU A 144 15.37 11.39 -8.24
N GLY A 145 14.62 11.80 -9.27
CA GLY A 145 14.21 13.18 -9.46
C GLY A 145 13.30 13.70 -8.34
N HIS A 146 12.36 12.87 -7.88
CA HIS A 146 11.46 13.23 -6.77
C HIS A 146 12.21 13.59 -5.46
N PRO A 147 13.03 12.71 -4.86
CA PRO A 147 13.71 13.01 -3.60
C PRO A 147 14.69 14.17 -3.72
N LEU A 148 15.41 14.30 -4.84
CA LEU A 148 16.32 15.43 -5.07
C LEU A 148 15.57 16.76 -5.07
N LEU A 149 14.46 16.84 -5.82
CA LEU A 149 13.61 18.03 -5.83
C LEU A 149 13.05 18.32 -4.43
N MET A 150 12.55 17.30 -3.71
CA MET A 150 11.97 17.49 -2.38
C MET A 150 13.00 17.96 -1.34
N ILE A 151 14.26 17.53 -1.43
CA ILE A 151 15.36 18.06 -0.60
C ILE A 151 15.60 19.54 -0.88
N LEU A 152 15.68 19.94 -2.15
CA LEU A 152 15.85 21.35 -2.52
C LEU A 152 14.68 22.22 -2.01
N VAL A 153 13.46 21.71 -2.13
CA VAL A 153 12.26 22.39 -1.64
C VAL A 153 12.25 22.46 -0.11
N LEU A 154 12.71 21.42 0.59
CA LEU A 154 12.86 21.43 2.05
C LEU A 154 13.87 22.49 2.51
N LEU A 155 15.02 22.60 1.85
CA LEU A 155 16.01 23.65 2.16
C LEU A 155 15.43 25.05 1.97
N LEU A 156 14.70 25.27 0.87
CA LEU A 156 13.97 26.53 0.65
C LEU A 156 12.90 26.76 1.73
N GLY A 157 12.17 25.70 2.12
CA GLY A 157 11.19 25.71 3.18
C GLY A 157 11.77 26.12 4.54
N LEU A 158 12.92 25.58 4.91
CA LEU A 158 13.64 25.95 6.13
C LEU A 158 14.05 27.44 6.12
N TRP A 159 14.52 27.94 4.98
CA TRP A 159 14.85 29.36 4.84
C TRP A 159 13.61 30.28 4.91
N VAL A 160 12.47 29.86 4.35
CA VAL A 160 11.18 30.57 4.49
C VAL A 160 10.70 30.53 5.94
N ALA A 161 10.87 29.40 6.62
CA ALA A 161 10.51 29.21 8.02
C ALA A 161 11.32 30.12 8.95
N TRP A 162 12.62 30.27 8.69
CA TRP A 162 13.49 31.17 9.42
C TRP A 162 12.96 32.62 9.41
N GLN A 163 12.46 33.10 8.26
CA GLN A 163 11.80 34.41 8.19
C GLN A 163 10.52 34.45 9.03
N GLY A 164 9.74 33.36 9.03
CA GLY A 164 8.56 33.21 9.89
C GLY A 164 8.89 33.23 11.39
N VAL A 165 10.02 32.63 11.80
CA VAL A 165 10.52 32.67 13.18
C VAL A 165 10.85 34.11 13.59
N ASN A 166 11.47 34.91 12.71
CA ASN A 166 11.69 36.33 13.00
C ASN A 166 10.36 37.07 13.19
N ARG A 167 9.33 36.76 12.39
CA ARG A 167 7.99 37.33 12.62
C ARG A 167 7.38 36.89 13.96
N ALA A 168 7.56 35.63 14.34
CA ALA A 168 7.11 35.09 15.62
C ALA A 168 7.81 35.77 16.80
N ARG A 169 9.13 35.97 16.73
CA ARG A 169 9.90 36.73 17.74
C ARG A 169 9.35 38.15 17.93
N PHE A 170 9.02 38.84 16.84
CA PHE A 170 8.39 40.16 16.93
C PHE A 170 7.00 40.13 17.56
N THR A 171 6.15 39.16 17.20
CA THR A 171 4.75 39.12 17.63
C THR A 171 4.56 38.52 19.03
N LEU A 172 5.33 37.49 19.38
CA LEU A 172 5.19 36.73 20.62
C LEU A 172 6.17 37.20 21.72
N LEU A 173 7.36 37.66 21.34
CA LEU A 173 8.42 38.04 22.29
C LEU A 173 8.70 39.55 22.30
N GLY A 174 8.04 40.34 21.45
CA GLY A 174 8.24 41.79 21.35
C GLY A 174 9.62 42.21 20.82
N GLN A 175 10.41 41.28 20.26
CA GLN A 175 11.77 41.56 19.80
C GLN A 175 11.76 42.30 18.45
N LYS A 176 12.51 43.40 18.34
CA LYS A 176 12.65 44.16 17.08
C LYS A 176 13.60 43.44 16.12
N VAL A 177 13.03 42.59 15.27
CA VAL A 177 13.77 41.85 14.24
C VAL A 177 13.20 42.12 12.85
N ALA A 178 14.07 42.14 11.83
CA ALA A 178 13.65 42.36 10.45
C ALA A 178 12.83 41.17 9.92
N PHE A 179 11.75 41.47 9.19
CA PHE A 179 10.91 40.46 8.54
C PHE A 179 10.72 40.81 7.06
N ASN A 180 11.33 40.00 6.18
CA ASN A 180 11.16 40.13 4.73
C ASN A 180 9.81 39.54 4.29
N TRP A 181 8.74 40.31 4.44
CA TRP A 181 7.38 39.89 4.07
C TRP A 181 7.29 39.37 2.62
N LYS A 182 7.85 40.13 1.66
CA LYS A 182 7.76 39.78 0.22
C LYS A 182 8.51 38.49 -0.10
N GLY A 183 9.69 38.30 0.49
CA GLY A 183 10.45 37.05 0.39
C GLY A 183 9.65 35.87 0.96
N HIS A 184 9.21 35.98 2.20
CA HIS A 184 8.47 34.92 2.89
C HIS A 184 7.21 34.50 2.11
N THR A 185 6.42 35.47 1.63
CA THR A 185 5.18 35.17 0.88
C THR A 185 5.44 34.59 -0.51
N ARG A 186 6.37 35.17 -1.29
CA ARG A 186 6.68 34.68 -2.64
C ARG A 186 7.28 33.28 -2.61
N TYR A 187 8.34 33.08 -1.82
CA TYR A 187 9.02 31.80 -1.75
C TYR A 187 8.21 30.77 -0.96
N GLY A 188 7.42 31.19 0.03
CA GLY A 188 6.46 30.32 0.71
C GLY A 188 5.44 29.74 -0.26
N LEU A 189 4.88 30.53 -1.17
CA LEU A 189 3.97 30.02 -2.19
C LEU A 189 4.64 29.03 -3.14
N VAL A 190 5.90 29.29 -3.55
CA VAL A 190 6.68 28.35 -4.38
C VAL A 190 6.89 27.02 -3.67
N VAL A 191 7.28 27.05 -2.38
CA VAL A 191 7.43 25.83 -1.56
C VAL A 191 6.12 25.05 -1.47
N MET A 192 5.00 25.73 -1.18
CA MET A 192 3.68 25.08 -1.10
C MET A 192 3.28 24.44 -2.43
N ALA A 193 3.49 25.13 -3.55
CA ALA A 193 3.18 24.60 -4.88
C ALA A 193 4.03 23.37 -5.22
N LEU A 194 5.35 23.44 -4.97
CA LEU A 194 6.27 22.34 -5.26
C LEU A 194 6.04 21.14 -4.34
N TRP A 195 5.74 21.33 -3.06
CA TRP A 195 5.34 20.22 -2.19
C TRP A 195 3.99 19.62 -2.58
N PHE A 196 3.03 20.42 -3.05
CA PHE A 196 1.77 19.89 -3.58
C PHE A 196 2.01 18.99 -4.79
N VAL A 197 2.77 19.49 -5.78
CA VAL A 197 3.14 18.72 -6.98
C VAL A 197 3.96 17.49 -6.60
N GLY A 198 4.90 17.62 -5.67
CA GLY A 198 5.70 16.51 -5.15
C GLY A 198 4.85 15.42 -4.48
N ALA A 199 3.90 15.79 -3.63
CA ALA A 199 3.02 14.84 -2.97
C ALA A 199 2.11 14.10 -3.95
N VAL A 200 1.54 14.81 -4.94
CA VAL A 200 0.71 14.20 -5.99
C VAL A 200 1.56 13.32 -6.91
N GLY A 201 2.67 13.85 -7.42
CA GLY A 201 3.58 13.10 -8.30
C GLY A 201 4.19 11.87 -7.63
N GLY A 202 4.62 12.01 -6.37
CA GLY A 202 5.09 10.90 -5.55
C GLY A 202 4.03 9.81 -5.42
N SER A 203 2.76 10.18 -5.17
CA SER A 203 1.68 9.19 -5.07
C SER A 203 1.46 8.38 -6.37
N ILE A 204 1.59 9.03 -7.52
CA ILE A 204 1.50 8.36 -8.84
C ILE A 204 2.68 7.41 -9.03
N VAL A 205 3.90 7.85 -8.74
CA VAL A 205 5.10 7.01 -8.86
C VAL A 205 5.03 5.82 -7.90
N THR A 206 4.57 6.00 -6.67
CA THR A 206 4.37 4.89 -5.73
C THR A 206 3.29 3.91 -6.19
N ASP A 207 2.25 4.38 -6.88
CA ASP A 207 1.24 3.51 -7.47
C ASP A 207 1.81 2.68 -8.64
N MET A 208 2.88 3.17 -9.29
CA MET A 208 3.62 2.45 -10.34
C MET A 208 4.66 1.47 -9.78
N LEU A 209 5.29 1.79 -8.64
CA LEU A 209 6.40 1.03 -8.01
C LEU A 209 5.94 -0.03 -6.98
N GLN A 210 4.75 -0.64 -7.12
CA GLN A 210 4.19 -1.53 -6.09
C GLN A 210 5.16 -2.68 -5.73
N GLY A 211 5.45 -2.89 -4.42
CA GLY A 211 6.47 -3.87 -3.99
C GLY A 211 6.95 -3.80 -2.53
N ILE A 212 6.90 -2.65 -1.84
CA ILE A 212 7.52 -2.47 -0.52
C ILE A 212 6.47 -2.03 0.54
N PRO A 213 6.07 -2.91 1.48
CA PRO A 213 4.92 -2.72 2.38
C PRO A 213 4.97 -1.50 3.32
N ASP A 214 5.95 -1.42 4.23
CA ASP A 214 5.77 -0.60 5.44
C ASP A 214 6.20 0.85 5.28
N ALA A 215 7.34 1.07 4.61
CA ALA A 215 7.89 2.42 4.45
C ALA A 215 7.00 3.29 3.56
N TYR A 216 6.34 2.69 2.57
CA TYR A 216 5.41 3.36 1.67
C TYR A 216 4.12 3.79 2.37
N GLU A 217 3.61 3.01 3.33
CA GLU A 217 2.38 3.34 4.02
C GLU A 217 2.53 4.57 4.93
N LEU A 218 3.64 4.65 5.68
CA LEU A 218 3.92 5.80 6.53
C LEU A 218 4.24 7.05 5.70
N HIS A 219 5.12 6.94 4.69
CA HIS A 219 5.48 8.03 3.77
C HIS A 219 4.23 8.59 3.07
N GLY A 220 3.40 7.70 2.51
CA GLY A 220 2.15 8.07 1.84
C GLY A 220 1.08 8.64 2.79
N THR A 221 1.02 8.18 4.04
CA THR A 221 0.05 8.72 5.03
C THR A 221 0.44 10.12 5.49
N MET A 222 1.72 10.34 5.79
CA MET A 222 2.24 11.68 6.08
C MET A 222 1.98 12.64 4.90
N ALA A 223 2.13 12.18 3.66
CA ALA A 223 1.95 13.03 2.47
C ALA A 223 0.52 13.55 2.36
N LYS A 224 -0.48 12.72 2.71
CA LYS A 224 -1.90 13.11 2.73
C LYS A 224 -2.19 14.16 3.80
N ILE A 225 -1.61 14.00 5.00
CA ILE A 225 -1.74 14.99 6.08
C ILE A 225 -1.09 16.31 5.66
N MET A 226 0.13 16.23 5.12
CA MET A 226 0.84 17.38 4.58
C MET A 226 0.03 18.10 3.50
N LEU A 227 -0.67 17.37 2.61
CA LEU A 227 -1.50 17.97 1.56
C LEU A 227 -2.59 18.89 2.13
N ALA A 228 -3.26 18.48 3.20
CA ALA A 228 -4.24 19.32 3.88
C ALA A 228 -3.59 20.57 4.50
N LEU A 229 -2.43 20.42 5.14
CA LEU A 229 -1.67 21.52 5.73
C LEU A 229 -1.10 22.48 4.68
N ILE A 230 -0.69 21.99 3.51
CA ILE A 230 -0.21 22.79 2.37
C ILE A 230 -1.34 23.68 1.87
N VAL A 231 -2.53 23.12 1.65
CA VAL A 231 -3.70 23.88 1.22
C VAL A 231 -4.05 24.94 2.26
N PHE A 232 -4.08 24.58 3.55
CA PHE A 232 -4.33 25.53 4.63
C PHE A 232 -3.27 26.64 4.68
N GLY A 233 -1.99 26.30 4.64
CA GLY A 233 -0.86 27.23 4.69
C GLY A 233 -0.86 28.20 3.50
N ALA A 234 -1.07 27.68 2.28
CA ALA A 234 -1.17 28.48 1.07
C ALA A 234 -2.38 29.42 1.11
N ALA A 235 -3.57 28.91 1.46
CA ALA A 235 -4.80 29.71 1.52
C ALA A 235 -4.71 30.83 2.55
N THR A 236 -4.28 30.52 3.77
CA THR A 236 -4.13 31.51 4.86
C THR A 236 -3.02 32.51 4.57
N GLY A 237 -1.89 32.08 4.00
CA GLY A 237 -0.80 32.95 3.58
C GLY A 237 -1.24 33.94 2.50
N LEU A 238 -1.88 33.45 1.43
CA LEU A 238 -2.44 34.27 0.36
C LEU A 238 -3.52 35.22 0.85
N TYR A 239 -4.38 34.78 1.76
CA TYR A 239 -5.41 35.63 2.38
C TYR A 239 -4.78 36.80 3.15
N MET A 240 -3.80 36.52 4.01
CA MET A 240 -3.07 37.56 4.76
C MET A 240 -2.23 38.46 3.86
N ASP A 241 -1.78 37.94 2.72
CA ASP A 241 -1.06 38.74 1.74
C ASP A 241 -1.98 39.74 1.02
N ARG A 242 -3.15 39.28 0.55
CA ARG A 242 -4.12 40.14 -0.16
C ARG A 242 -4.81 41.15 0.75
N ARG A 243 -5.17 40.75 1.97
CA ARG A 243 -5.83 41.63 2.94
C ARG A 243 -4.85 42.02 4.03
N LYS A 244 -4.24 43.20 3.94
CA LYS A 244 -3.36 43.72 4.99
C LYS A 244 -4.22 44.26 6.15
N ALA A 245 -4.14 43.62 7.32
CA ALA A 245 -4.81 44.09 8.54
C ALA A 245 -4.04 43.61 9.78
N LYS A 246 -4.22 44.30 10.91
CA LYS A 246 -3.65 43.90 12.20
C LYS A 246 -4.41 42.66 12.72
N ARG A 247 -3.70 41.56 12.92
CA ARG A 247 -4.25 40.27 13.36
C ARG A 247 -3.28 39.58 14.32
N SER A 248 -3.80 38.93 15.34
CA SER A 248 -3.03 38.11 16.29
C SER A 248 -3.21 36.62 16.05
N ILE A 249 -4.46 36.16 15.87
CA ILE A 249 -4.78 34.72 15.81
C ILE A 249 -4.36 34.07 14.50
N MET A 250 -4.76 34.63 13.35
CA MET A 250 -4.51 34.02 12.03
C MET A 250 -3.02 33.80 11.73
N PRO A 251 -2.10 34.76 11.99
CA PRO A 251 -0.67 34.53 11.80
C PRO A 251 -0.11 33.39 12.69
N VAL A 252 -0.62 33.25 13.91
CA VAL A 252 -0.20 32.19 14.84
C VAL A 252 -0.66 30.82 14.34
N LEU A 253 -1.93 30.68 13.93
CA LEU A 253 -2.44 29.43 13.36
C LEU A 253 -1.70 29.04 12.08
N HIS A 254 -1.46 30.01 11.19
CA HIS A 254 -0.67 29.81 9.98
C HIS A 254 0.75 29.34 10.30
N GLY A 255 1.42 30.01 11.25
CA GLY A 255 2.77 29.65 11.68
C GLY A 255 2.84 28.26 12.29
N ALA A 256 1.90 27.92 13.18
CA ALA A 256 1.84 26.60 13.82
C ALA A 256 1.59 25.47 12.82
N ALA A 257 0.63 25.65 11.91
CA ALA A 257 0.35 24.66 10.87
C ALA A 257 1.55 24.44 9.93
N ASN A 258 2.24 25.51 9.55
CA ASN A 258 3.43 25.41 8.69
C ASN A 258 4.65 24.86 9.43
N MET A 259 4.74 25.04 10.75
CA MET A 259 5.77 24.38 11.55
C MET A 259 5.52 22.88 11.63
N LEU A 260 4.27 22.45 11.86
CA LEU A 260 3.90 21.04 11.79
C LEU A 260 4.18 20.45 10.40
N LEU A 261 3.87 21.19 9.34
CA LEU A 261 4.17 20.79 7.97
C LEU A 261 5.68 20.56 7.74
N LEU A 262 6.55 21.42 8.29
CA LEU A 262 8.01 21.24 8.23
C LEU A 262 8.49 20.02 9.01
N LEU A 263 7.94 19.78 10.20
CA LEU A 263 8.25 18.58 10.99
C LEU A 263 7.86 17.31 10.23
N LEU A 264 6.70 17.30 9.58
CA LEU A 264 6.29 16.19 8.72
C LEU A 264 7.21 16.06 7.49
N ALA A 265 7.66 17.17 6.89
CA ALA A 265 8.60 17.13 5.76
C ALA A 265 9.97 16.52 6.15
N LEU A 266 10.45 16.76 7.38
CA LEU A 266 11.63 16.08 7.91
C LEU A 266 11.38 14.58 8.08
N GLY A 267 10.19 14.19 8.57
CA GLY A 267 9.77 12.79 8.61
C GLY A 267 9.69 12.15 7.22
N GLN A 268 9.24 12.91 6.21
CA GLN A 268 9.23 12.46 4.82
C GLN A 268 10.63 12.18 4.27
N LEU A 269 11.61 13.01 4.62
CA LEU A 269 13.00 12.78 4.22
C LEU A 269 13.52 11.45 4.77
N VAL A 270 13.31 11.18 6.06
CA VAL A 270 13.75 9.93 6.71
C VAL A 270 13.07 8.72 6.08
N THR A 271 11.74 8.75 5.96
CA THR A 271 10.99 7.62 5.37
C THR A 271 11.30 7.42 3.89
N GLY A 272 11.55 8.50 3.14
CA GLY A 272 11.97 8.44 1.74
C GLY A 272 13.34 7.81 1.55
N LEU A 273 14.31 8.09 2.44
CA LEU A 273 15.62 7.44 2.43
C LEU A 273 15.52 5.94 2.72
N VAL A 274 14.63 5.52 3.63
CA VAL A 274 14.35 4.10 3.89
C VAL A 274 13.78 3.42 2.64
N ILE A 275 12.86 4.08 1.93
CA ILE A 275 12.30 3.57 0.66
C ILE A 275 13.40 3.39 -0.38
N LEU A 276 14.23 4.41 -0.61
CA LEU A 276 15.33 4.33 -1.58
C LEU A 276 16.32 3.22 -1.22
N GLY A 277 16.69 3.10 0.06
CA GLY A 277 17.59 2.04 0.51
C GLY A 277 17.04 0.64 0.24
N ARG A 278 15.73 0.43 0.42
CA ARG A 278 15.07 -0.85 0.09
C ARG A 278 15.03 -1.10 -1.42
N LEU A 279 14.74 -0.08 -2.23
CA LEU A 279 14.69 -0.19 -3.70
C LEU A 279 16.05 -0.53 -4.33
N PHE A 280 17.16 -0.08 -3.75
CA PHE A 280 18.51 -0.36 -4.28
C PHE A 280 19.17 -1.58 -3.64
N ALA A 281 18.57 -2.15 -2.61
CA ALA A 281 19.06 -3.37 -1.96
C ALA A 281 18.38 -4.65 -2.51
N SER A 282 17.26 -4.50 -3.23
CA SER A 282 16.58 -5.54 -4.01
C SER A 282 17.13 -5.63 -5.42
#